data_AF-A0A3S0WF93-F1
#
_entry.id   AF-A0A3S0WF93-F1
#
_cell.length_a   1.000
_cell.length_b   1.000
_cell.length_c   1.000
_cell.angle_alpha   90.00
_cell.angle_beta   90.00
_cell.angle_gamma   90.00
#
_symmetry.space_group_name_H-M   'P 1'
#
loop_
_entity.id
_entity.type
_entity.pdbx_description
1 polymer ?
#
loop_
_entity_poly.entity_id
_entity_poly.type
_entity_poly.pdbx_seq_one_letter_code
_entity_poly.pdbx_strand_id
1 'polypeptide(L)'
;MKKPPLAQDPIREAARNWERHGWGDVARPMAAITSIMRAQQILLGRAQAALKPYGLTFARYELLALLNFSREKRMRMSKASALLQVHPTSVTNAVDRLEAAGLVERTPHESDRRALVLALTDEGRRVAVAATETLNAEVFGRSGFGPADVDTLIDVLGRFRAEAGDFQADGPDAGAPATAEHTSS
;
A
#
# COMPACT_ATOMS: atom_id res chain seq x y z
N MET A 1 -21.49 -21.02 -2.42
CA MET A 1 -22.58 -20.06 -2.72
C MET A 1 -22.22 -18.72 -2.08
N LYS A 2 -22.11 -17.61 -2.83
CA LYS A 2 -21.82 -16.29 -2.24
C LYS A 2 -23.04 -15.84 -1.43
N LYS A 3 -22.85 -15.39 -0.18
CA LYS A 3 -23.95 -14.78 0.60
C LYS A 3 -24.47 -13.54 -0.14
N PRO A 4 -25.78 -13.29 -0.16
CA PRO A 4 -26.34 -12.08 -0.75
C PRO A 4 -25.81 -10.83 -0.01
N PRO A 5 -25.73 -9.67 -0.67
CA PRO A 5 -25.32 -8.42 -0.03
C PRO A 5 -26.31 -8.06 1.09
N LEU A 6 -25.79 -7.39 2.14
CA LEU A 6 -26.62 -6.86 3.21
C LEU A 6 -27.49 -5.71 2.68
N ALA A 7 -28.70 -5.58 3.22
CA ALA A 7 -29.63 -4.51 2.85
C ALA A 7 -29.17 -3.11 3.30
N GLN A 8 -28.29 -3.03 4.29
CA GLN A 8 -27.75 -1.80 4.84
C GLN A 8 -26.24 -1.92 5.08
N ASP A 9 -25.56 -0.77 5.10
CA ASP A 9 -24.15 -0.69 5.43
C ASP A 9 -23.92 -0.98 6.92
N PRO A 10 -23.24 -2.09 7.27
CA PRO A 10 -23.00 -2.47 8.66
C PRO A 10 -22.11 -1.48 9.41
N ILE A 11 -21.22 -0.76 8.73
CA ILE A 11 -20.31 0.21 9.38
C ILE A 11 -21.10 1.46 9.78
N ARG A 12 -22.02 1.91 8.92
CA ARG A 12 -22.95 3.01 9.28
C ARG A 12 -23.90 2.63 10.41
N GLU A 13 -24.37 1.39 10.45
CA GLU A 13 -25.18 0.92 11.60
C GLU A 13 -24.33 0.85 12.88
N ALA A 14 -23.07 0.41 12.80
CA ALA A 14 -22.16 0.46 13.93
C ALA A 14 -21.96 1.90 14.44
N ALA A 15 -21.81 2.88 13.55
CA ALA A 15 -21.71 4.29 13.94
C ALA A 15 -22.97 4.79 14.69
N ARG A 16 -24.16 4.47 14.19
CA ARG A 16 -25.43 4.77 14.88
C ARG A 16 -25.52 4.09 16.24
N ASN A 17 -25.01 2.87 16.36
CA ASN A 17 -24.96 2.18 17.65
C ASN A 17 -24.03 2.90 18.63
N TRP A 18 -22.87 3.39 18.19
CA TRP A 18 -21.99 4.19 19.05
C TRP A 18 -22.68 5.45 19.57
N GLU A 19 -23.38 6.17 18.69
CA GLU A 19 -24.16 7.36 19.07
C GLU A 19 -25.23 7.03 20.13
N ARG A 20 -25.99 5.95 19.92
CA ARG A 20 -27.03 5.50 20.87
C ARG A 20 -26.48 5.14 22.26
N HIS A 21 -25.21 4.76 22.36
CA HIS A 21 -24.54 4.41 23.62
C HIS A 21 -23.76 5.57 24.25
N GLY A 22 -23.93 6.79 23.74
CA GLY A 22 -23.32 8.00 24.31
C GLY A 22 -21.90 8.30 23.82
N TRP A 23 -21.41 7.62 22.77
CA TRP A 23 -20.08 7.84 22.18
C TRP A 23 -20.15 8.57 20.84
N GLY A 24 -21.01 9.60 20.76
CA GLY A 24 -21.29 10.31 19.52
C GLY A 24 -20.09 11.09 18.96
N ASP A 25 -19.20 11.57 19.83
CA ASP A 25 -17.96 12.29 19.48
C ASP A 25 -16.97 11.41 18.70
N VAL A 26 -16.93 10.11 18.98
CA VAL A 26 -16.02 9.15 18.32
C VAL A 26 -16.69 8.23 17.30
N ALA A 27 -18.02 8.25 17.17
CA ALA A 27 -18.76 7.38 16.26
C ALA A 27 -18.30 7.51 14.79
N ARG A 28 -18.07 8.75 14.32
CA ARG A 28 -17.59 9.02 12.96
C ARG A 28 -16.13 8.58 12.76
N PRO A 29 -15.17 8.95 13.64
CA PRO A 29 -13.82 8.38 13.60
C PRO A 29 -13.77 6.85 13.58
N MET A 30 -14.58 6.19 14.43
CA MET A 30 -14.67 4.73 14.47
C MET A 30 -15.13 4.16 13.13
N ALA A 31 -16.16 4.76 12.52
CA ALA A 31 -16.67 4.34 11.21
C ALA A 31 -15.62 4.52 10.10
N ALA A 32 -14.85 5.61 10.13
CA ALA A 32 -13.77 5.86 9.18
C ALA A 32 -12.66 4.81 9.29
N ILE A 33 -12.15 4.54 10.50
CA ILE A 33 -11.11 3.52 10.73
C ILE A 33 -11.62 2.13 10.29
N THR A 34 -12.85 1.77 10.65
CA THR A 34 -13.44 0.48 10.27
C THR A 34 -13.63 0.38 8.75
N SER A 35 -13.96 1.48 8.08
CA SER A 35 -14.06 1.55 6.62
C SER A 35 -12.71 1.30 5.94
N ILE A 36 -11.62 1.88 6.48
CA ILE A 36 -10.25 1.63 5.99
C ILE A 36 -9.89 0.16 6.14
N MET A 37 -10.11 -0.44 7.31
CA MET A 37 -9.83 -1.86 7.55
C MET A 37 -10.61 -2.76 6.58
N ARG A 38 -11.89 -2.44 6.34
CA ARG A 38 -12.69 -3.21 5.39
C ARG A 38 -12.24 -3.05 3.95
N ALA A 39 -11.93 -1.82 3.53
CA ALA A 39 -11.40 -1.54 2.20
C ALA A 39 -10.06 -2.25 1.98
N GLN A 40 -9.15 -2.21 2.96
CA GLN A 40 -7.88 -2.95 2.93
C GLN A 40 -8.10 -4.45 2.69
N GLN A 41 -9.01 -5.08 3.43
CA GLN A 41 -9.32 -6.51 3.24
C GLN A 41 -9.81 -6.83 1.81
N ILE A 42 -10.67 -5.97 1.25
CA ILE A 42 -11.20 -6.14 -0.11
C ILE A 42 -10.08 -5.99 -1.13
N LEU A 43 -9.29 -4.92 -1.05
CA LEU A 43 -8.20 -4.64 -1.99
C LEU A 43 -7.11 -5.72 -1.91
N LEU A 44 -6.72 -6.13 -0.71
CA LEU A 44 -5.75 -7.19 -0.51
C LEU A 44 -6.25 -8.54 -1.06
N GLY A 45 -7.54 -8.85 -0.88
CA GLY A 45 -8.16 -10.04 -1.47
C GLY A 45 -8.14 -10.02 -3.01
N ARG A 46 -8.41 -8.88 -3.64
CA ARG A 46 -8.32 -8.71 -5.10
C ARG A 46 -6.88 -8.90 -5.57
N ALA A 47 -5.92 -8.24 -4.93
CA ALA A 47 -4.51 -8.35 -5.25
C ALA A 47 -3.98 -9.78 -5.09
N GLN A 48 -4.35 -10.48 -4.01
CA GLN A 48 -3.98 -11.88 -3.80
C GLN A 48 -4.55 -12.80 -4.89
N ALA A 49 -5.80 -12.57 -5.31
CA ALA A 49 -6.39 -13.36 -6.40
C ALA A 49 -5.64 -13.16 -7.72
N ALA A 50 -5.36 -11.90 -8.08
CA ALA A 50 -4.62 -11.52 -9.27
C ALA A 50 -3.16 -12.04 -9.27
N LEU A 51 -2.53 -12.09 -8.10
CA LEU A 51 -1.13 -12.52 -7.94
C LEU A 51 -0.95 -14.03 -7.79
N LYS A 52 -2.04 -14.78 -7.59
CA LYS A 52 -2.02 -16.24 -7.40
C LYS A 52 -1.29 -17.00 -8.53
N PRO A 53 -1.46 -16.68 -9.83
CA PRO A 53 -0.75 -17.37 -10.91
C PRO A 53 0.78 -17.26 -10.83
N TYR A 54 1.30 -16.22 -10.16
CA TYR A 54 2.74 -15.98 -10.01
C TYR A 54 3.30 -16.54 -8.69
N GLY A 55 2.47 -17.17 -7.85
CA GLY A 55 2.89 -17.62 -6.51
C GLY A 55 3.21 -16.47 -5.54
N LEU A 56 2.74 -15.25 -5.83
CA LEU A 56 3.07 -14.04 -5.07
C LEU A 56 1.96 -13.66 -4.09
N THR A 57 2.37 -13.07 -2.96
CA THR A 57 1.51 -12.20 -2.14
C THR A 57 1.74 -10.76 -2.56
N PHE A 58 0.85 -9.85 -2.18
CA PHE A 58 1.02 -8.43 -2.47
C PHE A 58 2.35 -7.87 -1.94
N ALA A 59 2.71 -8.17 -0.69
CA ALA A 59 3.99 -7.75 -0.12
C ALA A 59 5.24 -8.28 -0.89
N ARG A 60 5.17 -9.51 -1.43
CA ARG A 60 6.27 -10.06 -2.25
C ARG A 60 6.32 -9.38 -3.62
N TYR A 61 5.16 -9.11 -4.21
CA TYR A 61 5.07 -8.31 -5.43
C TYR A 61 5.65 -6.91 -5.22
N GLU A 62 5.33 -6.22 -4.12
CA GLU A 62 5.83 -4.87 -3.86
C GLU A 62 7.37 -4.84 -3.80
N LEU A 63 8.00 -5.86 -3.21
CA LEU A 63 9.46 -5.98 -3.22
C LEU A 63 10.01 -6.20 -4.65
N LEU A 64 9.40 -7.06 -5.46
CA LEU A 64 9.80 -7.27 -6.85
C LEU A 64 9.62 -6.00 -7.70
N ALA A 65 8.48 -5.31 -7.54
CA ALA A 65 8.19 -4.06 -8.23
C ALA A 65 9.18 -2.96 -7.82
N LEU A 66 9.47 -2.82 -6.52
CA LEU A 66 10.44 -1.86 -6.01
C LEU A 66 11.84 -2.08 -6.60
N LEU A 67 12.31 -3.34 -6.61
CA LEU A 67 13.58 -3.67 -7.26
C LEU A 67 13.49 -3.40 -8.76
N ASN A 68 12.39 -3.78 -9.42
CA ASN A 68 12.23 -3.58 -10.85
C ASN A 68 12.21 -2.09 -11.23
N PHE A 69 11.68 -1.18 -10.42
CA PHE A 69 11.72 0.26 -10.73
C PHE A 69 13.05 0.93 -10.35
N SER A 70 13.90 0.27 -9.56
CA SER A 70 15.24 0.78 -9.27
C SER A 70 16.14 0.77 -10.52
N ARG A 71 17.01 1.77 -10.65
CA ARG A 71 17.89 1.93 -11.84
C ARG A 71 18.75 0.70 -12.10
N GLU A 72 19.37 0.17 -11.06
CA GLU A 72 20.28 -0.99 -11.14
C GLU A 72 19.56 -2.33 -10.94
N LYS A 73 18.24 -2.32 -10.72
CA LYS A 73 17.45 -3.54 -10.46
C LYS A 73 17.94 -4.32 -9.23
N ARG A 74 18.65 -3.60 -8.35
CA ARG A 74 19.23 -4.08 -7.10
C ARG A 74 19.18 -2.96 -6.05
N MET A 75 19.10 -3.35 -4.79
CA MET A 75 19.00 -2.40 -3.68
C MET A 75 19.50 -3.02 -2.37
N ARG A 76 20.08 -2.20 -1.50
CA ARG A 76 20.35 -2.62 -0.11
C ARG A 76 19.05 -3.04 0.59
N MET A 77 19.09 -4.14 1.32
CA MET A 77 17.94 -4.68 2.05
C MET A 77 17.37 -3.67 3.06
N SER A 78 18.22 -2.89 3.73
CA SER A 78 17.80 -1.82 4.64
C SER A 78 17.01 -0.72 3.93
N LYS A 79 17.42 -0.35 2.71
CA LYS A 79 16.71 0.63 1.89
C LYS A 79 15.37 0.07 1.39
N ALA A 80 15.32 -1.22 1.02
CA ALA A 80 14.07 -1.88 0.68
C ALA A 80 13.08 -1.90 1.86
N SER A 81 13.57 -2.19 3.08
CA SER A 81 12.75 -2.14 4.30
C SER A 81 12.18 -0.76 4.59
N ALA A 82 12.99 0.29 4.43
CA ALA A 82 12.52 1.66 4.61
C ALA A 82 11.46 2.04 3.57
N LEU A 83 11.68 1.76 2.29
CA LEU A 83 10.75 2.14 1.22
C LEU A 83 9.44 1.37 1.25
N LEU A 84 9.45 0.11 1.67
CA LEU A 84 8.23 -0.68 1.83
C LEU A 84 7.45 -0.32 3.10
N GLN A 85 8.00 0.50 4.00
CA GLN A 85 7.36 0.92 5.26
C GLN A 85 6.85 -0.28 6.08
N VAL A 86 7.58 -1.40 6.02
CA VAL A 86 7.28 -2.61 6.80
C VAL A 86 8.43 -2.92 7.74
N HIS A 87 8.10 -3.61 8.84
CA HIS A 87 9.08 -4.08 9.80
C HIS A 87 10.18 -4.92 9.10
N PRO A 88 11.47 -4.78 9.47
CA PRO A 88 12.58 -5.51 8.84
C PRO A 88 12.38 -7.03 8.76
N THR A 89 11.80 -7.65 9.80
CA THR A 89 11.47 -9.09 9.83
C THR A 89 10.50 -9.49 8.70
N SER A 90 9.56 -8.62 8.34
CA SER A 90 8.63 -8.88 7.23
C SER A 90 9.35 -8.85 5.88
N VAL A 91 10.32 -7.96 5.71
CA VAL A 91 11.18 -7.94 4.51
C VAL A 91 12.04 -9.19 4.43
N THR A 92 12.69 -9.61 5.53
CA THR A 92 13.48 -10.84 5.56
C THR A 92 12.66 -12.05 5.11
N ASN A 93 11.47 -12.24 5.68
CA ASN A 93 10.59 -13.35 5.30
C ASN A 93 10.12 -13.27 3.84
N ALA A 94 9.93 -12.07 3.29
CA ALA A 94 9.58 -11.88 1.89
C ALA A 94 10.75 -12.23 0.97
N VAL A 95 11.95 -11.76 1.30
CA VAL A 95 13.20 -12.03 0.58
C VAL A 95 13.49 -13.53 0.56
N ASP A 96 13.46 -14.20 1.71
CA ASP A 96 13.78 -15.63 1.81
C ASP A 96 12.85 -16.47 0.91
N ARG A 97 11.56 -16.11 0.83
CA ARG A 97 10.61 -16.79 -0.07
C ARG A 97 10.83 -16.47 -1.54
N LEU A 98 11.25 -15.25 -1.88
CA LEU A 98 11.55 -14.87 -3.26
C LEU A 98 12.86 -15.50 -3.75
N GLU A 99 13.86 -15.60 -2.88
CA GLU A 99 15.12 -16.29 -3.16
C GLU A 99 14.92 -17.78 -3.33
N ALA A 100 14.15 -18.42 -2.44
CA ALA A 100 13.77 -19.84 -2.59
C ALA A 100 12.97 -20.10 -3.89
N ALA A 101 12.27 -19.10 -4.41
CA ALA A 101 11.57 -19.17 -5.69
C ALA A 101 12.45 -18.79 -6.91
N GLY A 102 13.72 -18.46 -6.70
CA GLY A 102 14.65 -18.06 -7.76
C GLY A 102 14.38 -16.70 -8.39
N LEU A 103 13.59 -15.83 -7.73
CA LEU A 103 13.19 -14.52 -8.25
C LEU A 103 14.12 -13.39 -7.79
N VAL A 104 14.82 -13.59 -6.69
CA VAL A 104 15.75 -12.62 -6.12
C VAL A 104 17.02 -13.35 -5.70
N GLU A 105 18.15 -12.68 -5.85
CA GLU A 105 19.43 -13.11 -5.27
C GLU A 105 19.87 -12.11 -4.21
N ARG A 106 20.51 -12.64 -3.17
CA ARG A 106 21.09 -11.85 -2.07
C ARG A 106 22.60 -11.99 -2.07
N THR A 107 23.30 -10.87 -2.16
CA THR A 107 24.76 -10.82 -2.13
C THR A 107 25.27 -9.87 -1.04
N PRO A 108 26.44 -10.14 -0.42
CA PRO A 108 27.10 -9.17 0.44
C PRO A 108 27.45 -7.91 -0.34
N HIS A 109 27.33 -6.74 0.30
CA HIS A 109 27.76 -5.49 -0.31
C HIS A 109 29.30 -5.45 -0.46
N GLU A 110 29.78 -4.97 -1.60
CA GLU A 110 31.21 -4.98 -1.98
C GLU A 110 32.12 -4.30 -0.94
N SER A 111 31.66 -3.18 -0.37
CA SER A 111 32.42 -2.41 0.63
C SER A 111 32.01 -2.67 2.08
N ASP A 112 30.92 -3.41 2.33
CA ASP A 112 30.40 -3.67 3.67
C ASP A 112 29.76 -5.05 3.73
N ARG A 113 30.53 -6.06 4.17
CA ARG A 113 30.07 -7.45 4.23
C ARG A 113 28.90 -7.67 5.21
N ARG A 114 28.59 -6.70 6.08
CA ARG A 114 27.42 -6.77 6.98
C ARG A 114 26.15 -6.27 6.29
N ALA A 115 26.28 -5.52 5.19
CA ALA A 115 25.16 -5.08 4.39
C ALA A 115 24.84 -6.11 3.29
N LEU A 116 23.54 -6.34 3.07
CA LEU A 116 23.03 -7.22 2.04
C LEU A 116 22.42 -6.41 0.90
N VAL A 117 22.73 -6.81 -0.33
CA VAL A 117 22.13 -6.29 -1.56
C VAL A 117 21.20 -7.36 -2.12
N LEU A 118 19.98 -6.95 -2.44
CA LEU A 118 18.99 -7.75 -3.13
C LEU A 118 19.03 -7.37 -4.61
N ALA A 119 19.03 -8.35 -5.51
CA ALA A 119 18.95 -8.14 -6.95
C ALA A 119 17.89 -9.05 -7.56
N LEU A 120 17.19 -8.56 -8.59
CA LEU A 120 16.30 -9.43 -9.38
C LEU A 120 17.13 -10.37 -10.25
N THR A 121 16.73 -11.64 -10.29
CA THR A 121 17.14 -12.55 -11.37
C THR A 121 16.43 -12.18 -12.67
N ASP A 122 16.84 -12.78 -13.79
CA ASP A 122 16.14 -12.61 -15.06
C ASP A 122 14.69 -13.11 -14.97
N GLU A 123 14.45 -14.22 -14.29
CA GLU A 123 13.10 -14.71 -14.04
C GLU A 123 12.31 -13.78 -13.11
N GLY A 124 12.96 -13.29 -12.04
CA GLY A 124 12.37 -12.29 -11.16
C GLY A 124 11.90 -11.03 -11.90
N ARG A 125 12.69 -10.57 -12.87
CA ARG A 125 12.32 -9.45 -13.74
C ARG A 125 11.11 -9.77 -14.60
N ARG A 126 11.08 -10.94 -15.25
CA ARG A 126 9.93 -11.36 -16.06
C ARG A 126 8.65 -11.45 -15.24
N VAL A 127 8.72 -12.07 -14.06
CA VAL A 127 7.60 -12.19 -13.14
C VAL A 127 7.14 -10.81 -12.64
N ALA A 128 8.06 -9.91 -12.29
CA ALA A 128 7.72 -8.56 -11.84
C ALA A 128 6.92 -7.79 -12.89
N VAL A 129 7.34 -7.84 -14.15
CA VAL A 129 6.64 -7.17 -15.26
C VAL A 129 5.25 -7.78 -15.47
N ALA A 130 5.16 -9.11 -15.61
CA ALA A 130 3.89 -9.79 -15.85
C ALA A 130 2.88 -9.58 -14.69
N ALA A 131 3.35 -9.64 -13.44
CA ALA A 131 2.51 -9.38 -12.27
C ALA A 131 2.03 -7.92 -12.20
N THR A 132 2.88 -6.97 -12.62
CA THR A 132 2.52 -5.54 -12.70
C THR A 132 1.43 -5.31 -13.73
N GLU A 133 1.55 -5.90 -14.91
CA GLU A 133 0.53 -5.81 -15.98
C GLU A 133 -0.83 -6.35 -15.52
N THR A 134 -0.83 -7.52 -14.86
CA THR A 134 -2.06 -8.11 -14.30
C THR A 134 -2.67 -7.24 -13.21
N LEU A 135 -1.88 -6.71 -12.27
CA LEU A 135 -2.41 -5.80 -11.25
C LEU A 135 -2.95 -4.50 -11.85
N ASN A 136 -2.28 -3.95 -12.86
CA ASN A 136 -2.77 -2.76 -13.58
C ASN A 136 -4.14 -3.04 -14.21
N ALA A 137 -4.30 -4.17 -14.90
CA ALA A 137 -5.54 -4.50 -15.62
C ALA A 137 -6.70 -4.90 -14.69
N GLU A 138 -6.40 -5.67 -13.62
CA GLU A 138 -7.44 -6.31 -12.81
C GLU A 138 -7.73 -5.59 -11.49
N VAL A 139 -6.77 -4.83 -10.96
CA VAL A 139 -6.86 -4.23 -9.62
C VAL A 139 -6.80 -2.71 -9.68
N PHE A 140 -5.74 -2.12 -10.22
CA PHE A 140 -5.55 -0.66 -10.20
C PHE A 140 -6.46 0.05 -11.20
N GLY A 141 -6.56 -0.44 -12.43
CA GLY A 141 -7.51 0.07 -13.43
C GLY A 141 -8.98 -0.20 -13.10
N ARG A 142 -9.25 -1.06 -12.11
CA ARG A 142 -10.58 -1.40 -11.59
C ARG A 142 -10.67 -1.13 -10.09
N SER A 143 -10.05 -0.04 -9.64
CA SER A 143 -9.96 0.32 -8.22
C SER A 143 -11.35 0.40 -7.57
N GLY A 144 -12.33 0.93 -8.32
CA GLY A 144 -13.69 1.18 -7.84
C GLY A 144 -13.86 2.56 -7.18
N PHE A 145 -12.83 3.40 -7.23
CA PHE A 145 -12.88 4.79 -6.77
C PHE A 145 -13.08 5.74 -7.96
N GLY A 146 -13.89 6.78 -7.78
CA GLY A 146 -13.99 7.86 -8.77
C GLY A 146 -12.69 8.70 -8.79
N PRO A 147 -12.38 9.42 -9.89
CA PRO A 147 -11.13 10.20 -9.96
C PRO A 147 -10.96 11.19 -8.80
N ALA A 148 -12.01 11.93 -8.44
CA ALA A 148 -11.97 12.87 -7.31
C ALA A 148 -11.79 12.18 -5.94
N ASP A 149 -12.31 10.96 -5.79
CA ASP A 149 -12.12 10.17 -4.57
C ASP A 149 -10.68 9.67 -4.44
N VAL A 150 -10.02 9.35 -5.56
CA VAL A 150 -8.62 8.87 -5.57
C VAL A 150 -7.70 9.94 -4.99
N ASP A 151 -7.76 11.16 -5.49
CA ASP A 151 -6.90 12.25 -5.01
C ASP A 151 -7.20 12.56 -3.54
N THR A 152 -8.49 12.63 -3.17
CA THR A 152 -8.91 12.84 -1.78
C THR A 152 -8.38 11.75 -0.84
N LEU A 153 -8.44 10.49 -1.27
CA LEU A 153 -7.92 9.35 -0.49
C LEU A 153 -6.40 9.43 -0.34
N ILE A 154 -5.67 9.75 -1.41
CA ILE A 154 -4.21 9.93 -1.39
C ILE A 154 -3.84 11.02 -0.39
N ASP A 155 -4.53 12.15 -0.39
CA ASP A 155 -4.24 13.29 0.48
C ASP A 155 -4.58 13.01 1.96
N VAL A 156 -5.75 12.43 2.22
CA VAL A 156 -6.18 12.11 3.58
C VAL A 156 -5.27 11.04 4.20
N LEU A 157 -5.01 9.95 3.48
CA LEU A 157 -4.14 8.87 3.95
C LEU A 157 -2.66 9.29 3.94
N GLY A 158 -2.27 10.21 3.05
CA GLY A 158 -0.94 10.82 3.03
C GLY A 158 -0.64 11.57 4.31
N ARG A 159 -1.55 12.47 4.73
CA ARG A 159 -1.41 13.20 6.00
C ARG A 159 -1.35 12.27 7.20
N PHE A 160 -2.22 11.27 7.26
CA PHE A 160 -2.21 10.26 8.33
C PHE A 160 -0.86 9.52 8.42
N ARG A 161 -0.29 9.11 7.28
CA ARG A 161 1.02 8.44 7.22
C ARG A 161 2.17 9.37 7.61
N ALA A 162 2.13 10.64 7.22
CA ALA A 162 3.12 11.62 7.62
C ALA A 162 3.10 11.88 9.14
N GLU A 163 1.91 12.00 9.73
CA GLU A 163 1.73 12.12 11.19
C GLU A 163 2.22 10.87 11.94
N ALA A 164 2.09 9.69 11.34
CA ALA A 164 2.63 8.44 11.87
C ALA A 164 4.15 8.29 11.70
N GLY A 165 4.81 9.20 10.97
CA GLY A 165 6.26 9.21 10.77
C GLY A 165 6.76 8.38 9.59
N ASP A 166 5.88 7.94 8.66
CA ASP A 166 6.29 7.19 7.46
C ASP A 166 7.24 8.03 6.57
N PHE A 167 6.99 9.34 6.48
CA PHE A 167 7.77 10.31 5.71
C PHE A 167 7.55 11.73 6.21
N GLN A 168 8.47 12.64 5.86
CA GLN A 168 8.24 14.08 6.04
C GLN A 168 7.42 14.59 4.86
N ALA A 169 6.26 15.21 5.12
CA ALA A 169 5.57 15.95 4.08
C ALA A 169 6.49 17.08 3.61
N ASP A 170 6.73 17.17 2.31
CA ASP A 170 7.50 18.28 1.76
C ASP A 170 6.82 19.61 2.17
N GLY A 171 7.64 20.63 2.46
CA GLY A 171 7.18 21.99 2.77
C GLY A 171 6.31 22.59 1.66
N PRO A 172 5.76 23.80 1.87
CA PRO A 172 4.43 24.22 1.43
C PRO A 172 4.24 24.17 -0.09
N ASP A 173 3.81 23.02 -0.61
CA ASP A 173 3.17 22.90 -1.93
C ASP A 173 2.07 21.82 -1.94
N ALA A 174 1.54 21.51 -0.75
CA ALA A 174 0.41 20.61 -0.57
C ALA A 174 -0.84 21.43 -0.22
N GLY A 175 -1.53 21.91 -1.27
CA GLY A 175 -2.98 22.15 -1.23
C GLY A 175 -3.52 23.07 -0.13
N ALA A 176 -2.92 24.24 0.08
CA ALA A 176 -3.66 25.31 0.76
C ALA A 176 -4.81 25.75 -0.17
N PRO A 177 -6.09 25.77 0.29
CA PRO A 177 -7.12 26.45 -0.48
C PRO A 177 -6.69 27.91 -0.61
N ALA A 178 -6.69 28.42 -1.84
CA ALA A 178 -6.47 29.84 -2.10
C ALA A 178 -7.45 30.63 -1.22
N THR A 179 -6.95 31.23 -0.15
CA THR A 179 -7.69 32.24 0.59
C THR A 179 -7.89 33.38 -0.38
N ALA A 180 -9.11 33.51 -0.90
CA ALA A 180 -9.52 34.68 -1.64
C ALA A 180 -9.42 35.88 -0.70
N GLU A 181 -8.34 36.63 -0.82
CA GLU A 181 -8.27 38.01 -0.37
C GLU A 181 -9.32 38.80 -1.17
N HIS A 182 -10.53 38.94 -0.61
CA HIS A 182 -11.38 40.06 -0.96
C HIS A 182 -10.77 41.31 -0.33
N THR A 183 -9.99 42.01 -1.14
CA THR A 183 -9.69 43.43 -0.95
C THR A 183 -10.98 44.23 -1.17
N SER A 184 -11.20 45.18 -0.26
CA SER A 184 -12.36 46.05 -0.15
C SER A 184 -12.70 46.85 -1.42
N SER A 185 -14.00 47.06 -1.63
CA SER A 185 -14.62 48.38 -1.83
C SER A 185 -16.07 48.35 -1.36
#